data_AF-A0A1W6WIU0-F1
#
_entry.id   AF-A0A1W6WIU0-F1
#
_cell.length_a   1.000
_cell.length_b   1.000
_cell.length_c   1.000
_cell.angle_alpha   90.00
_cell.angle_beta   90.00
_cell.angle_gamma   90.00
#
_symmetry.space_group_name_H-M   'P 1'
#
loop_
_entity.id
_entity.type
_entity.pdbx_description
1 polymer ?
#
loop_
_entity_poly.entity_id
_entity_poly.type
_entity_poly.pdbx_seq_one_letter_code
_entity_poly.pdbx_strand_id
1 'polypeptide(L)'
;MYKRQHPITMLLELKITDFIPLIIFMFSLNGKFPFWYLIPAAFGLLTVFSAFEKWYYTTYWVENNVLHVKKGLFVKKESYLNKERVQTINTSSNVLYQMLGLKKIQIETAGGGDEAEVSLAGITAEEAAELIALLNEPTPEVKAEKTLDEAAENTVEKAIVTEEKQTTEYKLTWKEILLASVTSGQFGLLFSLIFFVFHQVDEYIPKWIENGVKSYVMEHDIYGWIFMVAMLLVLSWIISTIGYALKHGDFTVNRRNDEVRISQGLLEKKELVLKLHRIQGITIKESILRQPFGYCAVQVEVIQSKGMGDEKEKVTLHPIIQKDRVQQLLAHLQLPYELNANIIALPKAALRRYLIDSFIFFAMLAIPLTGISIYSEKHFIMWALIPLAILIFTLGYATFKTNGYSVNGEQITLVYRSVGKYTGLIRRRHVQSMEKTQSYFQRRADLCTYKFSSASSSYKLEHTRVEDAERMQDWYKKRMSEE
;
A
#
# COMPACT_ATOMS: atom_id res chain seq x y z
N MET A 1 29.29 -21.16 9.59
CA MET A 1 30.25 -20.24 8.95
C MET A 1 29.59 -18.88 8.83
N TYR A 2 30.24 -17.80 9.26
CA TYR A 2 29.68 -16.45 9.17
C TYR A 2 29.69 -15.97 7.70
N LYS A 3 28.52 -15.60 7.18
CA LYS A 3 28.36 -14.99 5.85
C LYS A 3 28.16 -13.48 5.97
N ARG A 4 28.46 -12.78 4.88
CA ARG A 4 28.27 -11.33 4.72
C ARG A 4 27.48 -11.06 3.45
N GLN A 5 26.90 -9.86 3.37
CA GLN A 5 26.27 -9.36 2.16
C GLN A 5 27.33 -9.15 1.06
N HIS A 6 26.91 -9.17 -0.21
CA HIS A 6 27.82 -8.89 -1.32
C HIS A 6 28.38 -7.45 -1.21
N PRO A 7 29.70 -7.21 -1.38
CA PRO A 7 30.32 -5.89 -1.18
C PRO A 7 29.67 -4.75 -1.96
N ILE A 8 29.13 -5.03 -3.15
CA ILE A 8 28.47 -4.04 -4.01
C ILE A 8 27.25 -3.37 -3.36
N THR A 9 26.68 -3.97 -2.30
CA THR A 9 25.56 -3.37 -1.55
C THR A 9 25.93 -2.03 -0.94
N MET A 10 27.21 -1.80 -0.63
CA MET A 10 27.69 -0.49 -0.16
C MET A 10 27.36 0.62 -1.14
N LEU A 11 27.44 0.34 -2.45
CA LEU A 11 27.12 1.30 -3.49
C LEU A 11 25.61 1.31 -3.81
N LEU A 12 24.98 0.13 -3.85
CA LEU A 12 23.58 0.00 -4.30
C LEU A 12 22.53 0.44 -3.27
N GLU A 13 22.87 0.49 -1.97
CA GLU A 13 21.96 0.99 -0.93
C GLU A 13 22.03 2.51 -0.74
N LEU A 14 22.96 3.20 -1.41
CA LEU A 14 23.03 4.67 -1.40
C LEU A 14 21.87 5.24 -2.21
N LYS A 15 21.05 6.10 -1.60
CA LYS A 15 19.94 6.75 -2.31
C LYS A 15 20.40 8.07 -2.88
N ILE A 16 19.87 8.42 -4.06
CA ILE A 16 20.09 9.75 -4.67
C ILE A 16 19.66 10.86 -3.69
N THR A 17 18.64 10.60 -2.87
CA THR A 17 18.18 11.52 -1.83
C THR A 17 19.25 11.87 -0.81
N ASP A 18 20.14 10.93 -0.52
CA ASP A 18 21.23 11.11 0.46
C ASP A 18 22.27 12.12 -0.07
N PHE A 19 22.28 12.35 -1.38
CA PHE A 19 23.13 13.31 -2.07
C PHE A 19 22.40 14.60 -2.48
N ILE A 20 21.10 14.76 -2.19
CA ILE A 20 20.36 15.99 -2.50
C ILE A 20 21.08 17.24 -1.97
N PRO A 21 21.58 17.28 -0.71
CA PRO A 21 22.32 18.44 -0.22
C PRO A 21 23.56 18.76 -1.06
N LEU A 22 24.29 17.74 -1.50
CA LEU A 22 25.46 17.88 -2.36
C LEU A 22 25.06 18.38 -3.77
N ILE A 23 23.99 17.83 -4.33
CA ILE A 23 23.46 18.18 -5.65
C ILE A 23 22.96 19.63 -5.66
N ILE A 24 22.09 20.03 -4.72
CA ILE A 24 21.59 21.41 -4.59
C ILE A 24 22.76 22.39 -4.52
N PHE A 25 23.76 22.08 -3.71
CA PHE A 25 24.93 22.92 -3.55
C PHE A 25 25.79 23.02 -4.83
N MET A 26 25.89 21.91 -5.58
CA MET A 26 26.55 21.88 -6.89
C MET A 26 25.77 22.62 -7.98
N PHE A 27 24.48 22.89 -7.81
CA PHE A 27 23.68 23.71 -8.74
C PHE A 27 23.65 25.20 -8.35
N SER A 28 24.00 25.56 -7.12
CA SER A 28 24.11 26.95 -6.64
C SER A 28 25.35 27.71 -7.18
N LEU A 29 26.00 27.21 -8.22
CA LEU A 29 27.32 27.65 -8.68
C LEU A 29 27.27 28.94 -9.50
N ASN A 30 27.89 30.00 -8.98
CA ASN A 30 28.38 31.16 -9.74
C ASN A 30 29.90 31.06 -10.04
N GLY A 31 30.42 29.85 -10.20
CA GLY A 31 31.78 29.62 -10.72
C GLY A 31 32.95 29.88 -9.76
N LYS A 32 32.72 30.08 -8.45
CA LYS A 32 33.78 30.14 -7.43
C LYS A 32 33.68 28.91 -6.51
N PHE A 33 34.83 28.36 -6.12
CA PHE A 33 34.96 27.23 -5.17
C PHE A 33 35.45 27.65 -3.76
N PRO A 34 34.73 28.48 -2.97
CA PRO A 34 35.12 28.80 -1.59
C PRO A 34 35.10 27.62 -0.59
N PHE A 35 35.89 27.73 0.48
CA PHE A 35 36.10 26.68 1.49
C PHE A 35 34.84 26.01 2.09
N TRP A 36 33.66 26.63 2.02
CA TRP A 36 32.41 26.04 2.49
C TRP A 36 31.93 24.82 1.67
N TYR A 37 32.52 24.48 0.51
CA TYR A 37 32.31 23.17 -0.18
C TYR A 37 32.78 21.97 0.64
N LEU A 38 33.64 22.17 1.63
CA LEU A 38 34.08 21.09 2.51
C LEU A 38 32.92 20.48 3.31
N ILE A 39 31.85 21.24 3.56
CA ILE A 39 30.68 20.78 4.30
C ILE A 39 29.88 19.71 3.53
N PRO A 40 29.38 19.97 2.30
CA PRO A 40 28.67 18.95 1.53
C PRO A 40 29.59 17.82 1.07
N ALA A 41 30.87 18.09 0.82
CA ALA A 41 31.84 17.02 0.55
C ALA A 41 32.03 16.10 1.77
N ALA A 42 32.16 16.65 2.98
CA ALA A 42 32.21 15.87 4.22
C ALA A 42 30.92 15.09 4.44
N PHE A 43 29.76 15.68 4.13
CA PHE A 43 28.46 14.98 4.20
C PHE A 43 28.42 13.78 3.24
N GLY A 44 28.85 13.97 1.98
CA GLY A 44 28.96 12.89 1.00
C GLY A 44 29.95 11.79 1.40
N LEU A 45 31.06 12.15 2.05
CA LEU A 45 32.01 11.17 2.58
C LEU A 45 31.42 10.40 3.76
N LEU A 46 30.67 11.08 4.63
CA LEU A 46 30.00 10.48 5.78
C LEU A 46 28.88 9.52 5.34
N THR A 47 28.12 9.84 4.29
CA THR A 47 27.13 8.91 3.72
C THR A 47 27.79 7.65 3.17
N VAL A 48 28.88 7.77 2.40
CA VAL A 48 29.65 6.61 1.92
C VAL A 48 30.23 5.79 3.08
N PHE A 49 30.80 6.45 4.10
CA PHE A 49 31.32 5.77 5.30
C PHE A 49 30.23 5.00 6.04
N SER A 50 29.04 5.60 6.22
CA SER A 50 27.91 4.92 6.87
C SER A 50 27.43 3.68 6.10
N ALA A 51 27.48 3.71 4.76
CA ALA A 51 27.16 2.55 3.94
C ALA A 51 28.20 1.44 4.08
N PHE A 52 29.49 1.81 4.13
CA PHE A 52 30.59 0.88 4.40
C PHE A 52 30.46 0.23 5.78
N GLU A 53 30.25 1.03 6.83
CA GLU A 53 30.05 0.54 8.20
C GLU A 53 28.89 -0.47 8.27
N LYS A 54 27.74 -0.11 7.69
CA LYS A 54 26.55 -0.97 7.67
C LYS A 54 26.85 -2.32 7.02
N TRP A 55 27.53 -2.32 5.88
CA TRP A 55 27.94 -3.57 5.21
C TRP A 55 28.94 -4.37 6.06
N TYR A 56 29.97 -3.71 6.61
CA TYR A 56 31.04 -4.39 7.32
C TYR A 56 30.60 -4.99 8.66
N TYR A 57 29.64 -4.39 9.36
CA TYR A 57 29.15 -4.91 10.64
C TYR A 57 27.90 -5.78 10.51
N THR A 58 27.36 -6.00 9.30
CA THR A 58 26.23 -6.91 9.07
C THR A 58 26.73 -8.31 8.70
N THR A 59 26.56 -9.27 9.61
CA THR A 59 26.91 -10.68 9.41
C THR A 59 25.70 -11.57 9.70
N TYR A 60 25.59 -12.69 8.99
CA TYR A 60 24.51 -13.64 9.19
C TYR A 60 24.99 -15.07 9.04
N TRP A 61 24.33 -16.02 9.69
CA TRP A 61 24.57 -17.45 9.53
C TRP A 61 23.33 -18.24 9.91
N VAL A 62 23.28 -19.49 9.46
CA VAL A 62 22.23 -20.43 9.84
C VAL A 62 22.85 -21.48 10.76
N GLU A 63 22.20 -21.72 11.89
CA GLU A 63 22.59 -22.73 12.87
C GLU A 63 21.34 -23.34 13.48
N ASN A 64 21.25 -24.67 13.55
CA ASN A 64 20.09 -25.39 14.11
C ASN A 64 18.72 -24.91 13.56
N ASN A 65 18.62 -24.65 12.25
CA ASN A 65 17.41 -24.14 11.60
C ASN A 65 16.94 -22.74 12.07
N VAL A 66 17.86 -21.98 12.67
CA VAL A 66 17.66 -20.58 13.10
C VAL A 66 18.56 -19.68 12.26
N LEU A 67 17.98 -18.63 11.71
CA LEU A 67 18.72 -17.55 11.07
C LEU A 67 19.21 -16.57 12.15
N HIS A 68 20.52 -16.44 12.25
CA HIS A 68 21.18 -15.47 13.11
C HIS A 68 21.65 -14.28 12.29
N VAL A 69 21.37 -13.07 12.76
CA VAL A 69 21.83 -11.82 12.15
C VAL A 69 22.40 -10.90 13.21
N LYS A 70 23.63 -10.43 13.00
CA LYS A 70 24.30 -9.43 13.84
C LYS A 70 24.56 -8.18 13.01
N LYS A 71 24.15 -7.00 13.50
CA LYS A 71 24.38 -5.70 12.84
C LYS A 71 24.73 -4.58 13.81
N GLY A 72 25.43 -3.57 13.31
CA GLY A 72 25.72 -2.31 14.00
C GLY A 72 27.09 -2.23 14.66
N LEU A 73 27.71 -1.02 14.63
CA LEU A 73 29.00 -0.72 15.25
C LEU A 73 28.84 -0.23 16.69
N PHE A 74 28.14 0.89 16.87
CA PHE A 74 27.93 1.54 18.17
C PHE A 74 26.78 0.89 18.95
N VAL A 75 25.68 0.62 18.25
CA VAL A 75 24.51 -0.08 18.80
C VAL A 75 24.43 -1.43 18.11
N LYS A 76 24.80 -2.48 18.84
CA LYS A 76 24.77 -3.87 18.33
C LYS A 76 23.36 -4.43 18.47
N LYS A 77 22.77 -4.88 17.35
CA LYS A 77 21.51 -5.62 17.32
C LYS A 77 21.79 -7.05 16.89
N GLU A 78 21.29 -8.02 17.67
CA GLU A 78 21.31 -9.44 17.34
C GLU A 78 19.88 -9.96 17.21
N SER A 79 19.58 -10.62 16.10
CA SER A 79 18.25 -11.17 15.81
C SER A 79 18.36 -12.66 15.52
N TYR A 80 17.44 -13.42 16.11
CA TYR A 80 17.35 -14.88 16.03
C TYR A 80 15.96 -15.25 15.50
N LEU A 81 15.91 -15.73 14.26
CA LEU A 81 14.66 -16.06 13.58
C LEU A 81 14.58 -17.55 13.32
N ASN A 82 13.65 -18.20 14.00
CA ASN A 82 13.14 -19.49 13.58
C ASN A 82 11.94 -19.28 12.64
N LYS A 83 11.55 -20.33 11.92
CA LYS A 83 10.39 -20.30 11.00
C LYS A 83 9.05 -19.96 11.66
N GLU A 84 8.88 -20.26 12.95
CA GLU A 84 7.63 -20.04 13.68
C GLU A 84 7.40 -18.54 13.89
N ARG A 85 8.50 -17.81 14.13
CA ARG A 85 8.46 -16.36 14.29
C ARG A 85 8.28 -15.62 12.97
N VAL A 86 8.67 -16.22 11.85
CA VAL A 86 8.54 -15.62 10.51
C VAL A 86 7.07 -15.48 10.13
N GLN A 87 6.65 -14.28 9.74
CA GLN A 87 5.28 -13.97 9.36
C GLN A 87 5.19 -13.55 7.90
N THR A 88 6.19 -12.81 7.44
CA THR A 88 6.25 -12.32 6.07
C THR A 88 7.69 -12.22 5.61
N ILE A 89 7.92 -12.65 4.37
CA ILE A 89 9.19 -12.51 3.70
C ILE A 89 8.95 -11.70 2.43
N ASN A 90 9.62 -10.56 2.32
CA ASN A 90 9.62 -9.72 1.14
C ASN A 90 11.00 -9.76 0.51
N THR A 91 11.06 -10.07 -0.78
CA THR A 91 12.30 -10.07 -1.55
C THR A 91 12.18 -9.03 -2.66
N SER A 92 13.18 -8.18 -2.84
CA SER A 92 13.21 -7.22 -3.94
C SER A 92 14.53 -7.27 -4.70
N SER A 93 14.45 -7.04 -6.01
CA SER A 93 15.59 -6.99 -6.91
C SER A 93 15.38 -5.90 -7.95
N ASN A 94 16.01 -4.74 -7.74
CA ASN A 94 16.06 -3.69 -8.76
C ASN A 94 16.91 -4.13 -9.96
N VAL A 95 16.89 -3.38 -11.05
CA VAL A 95 17.61 -3.71 -12.30
C VAL A 95 19.09 -4.04 -12.05
N LEU A 96 19.77 -3.29 -11.18
CA LEU A 96 21.18 -3.52 -10.86
C LEU A 96 21.40 -4.84 -10.09
N TYR A 97 20.58 -5.11 -9.08
CA TYR A 97 20.60 -6.40 -8.38
C TYR A 97 20.26 -7.56 -9.32
N GLN A 98 19.29 -7.39 -10.23
CA GLN A 98 18.92 -8.41 -11.23
C GLN A 98 20.10 -8.75 -12.15
N MET A 99 20.79 -7.74 -12.69
CA MET A 99 21.96 -7.94 -13.55
C MET A 99 23.10 -8.68 -12.84
N LEU A 100 23.21 -8.52 -11.51
CA LEU A 100 24.24 -9.15 -10.69
C LEU A 100 23.80 -10.48 -10.07
N GLY A 101 22.57 -10.95 -10.31
CA GLY A 101 22.03 -12.17 -9.69
C GLY A 101 21.82 -12.06 -8.18
N LEU A 102 21.63 -10.84 -7.68
CA LEU A 102 21.50 -10.50 -6.27
C LEU A 102 20.06 -10.15 -5.90
N LYS A 103 19.71 -10.23 -4.62
CA LYS A 103 18.40 -9.88 -4.07
C LYS A 103 18.54 -9.24 -2.69
N LYS A 104 17.55 -8.43 -2.32
CA LYS A 104 17.34 -7.94 -0.95
C LYS A 104 16.20 -8.73 -0.31
N ILE A 105 16.42 -9.25 0.89
CA ILE A 105 15.43 -10.01 1.68
C ILE A 105 15.08 -9.21 2.94
N GLN A 106 13.80 -9.07 3.22
CA GLN A 106 13.25 -8.47 4.42
C GLN A 106 12.31 -9.47 5.08
N ILE A 107 12.56 -9.77 6.36
CA ILE A 107 11.79 -10.74 7.12
C ILE A 107 11.15 -10.03 8.30
N GLU A 108 9.84 -10.18 8.40
CA GLU A 108 9.05 -9.63 9.49
C GLU A 108 8.56 -10.76 10.40
N THR A 109 8.63 -10.54 11.71
CA THR A 109 8.22 -11.52 12.73
C THR A 109 6.97 -11.09 13.49
N ALA A 110 6.39 -12.03 14.24
CA ALA A 110 5.35 -11.73 15.21
C ALA A 110 5.86 -10.70 16.24
N GLY A 111 5.05 -9.66 16.51
CA GLY A 111 5.38 -8.57 17.44
C GLY A 111 5.15 -7.18 16.84
N GLY A 112 5.45 -7.00 15.54
CA GLY A 112 5.34 -5.70 14.88
C GLY A 112 6.37 -4.69 15.43
N GLY A 113 6.91 -3.85 14.55
CA GLY A 113 7.87 -2.82 14.90
C GLY A 113 8.00 -1.84 13.74
N ASP A 114 8.73 -0.74 13.94
CA ASP A 114 8.93 0.25 12.89
C ASP A 114 9.82 -0.28 11.75
N GLU A 115 10.75 -1.19 12.05
CA GLU A 115 11.62 -1.83 11.05
C GLU A 115 11.37 -3.33 10.93
N ALA A 116 11.65 -3.89 9.75
CA ALA A 116 11.76 -5.34 9.58
C ALA A 116 12.81 -5.92 10.54
N GLU A 117 12.49 -7.06 11.15
CA GLU A 117 13.37 -7.67 12.15
C GLU A 117 14.73 -8.05 11.54
N VAL A 118 14.69 -8.58 10.31
CA VAL A 118 15.88 -8.84 9.48
C VAL A 118 15.73 -8.15 8.13
N SER A 119 16.78 -7.46 7.70
CA SER A 119 16.90 -6.90 6.35
C SER A 119 18.31 -7.16 5.84
N LEU A 120 18.43 -8.04 4.84
CA LEU A 120 19.69 -8.39 4.21
C LEU A 120 19.68 -7.96 2.75
N ALA A 121 20.64 -7.14 2.34
CA ALA A 121 20.78 -6.65 0.97
C ALA A 121 21.87 -7.42 0.22
N GLY A 122 21.73 -7.54 -1.11
CA GLY A 122 22.71 -8.18 -1.99
C GLY A 122 23.14 -9.58 -1.56
N ILE A 123 22.18 -10.44 -1.24
CA ILE A 123 22.38 -11.89 -1.14
C ILE A 123 22.19 -12.49 -2.55
N THR A 124 22.87 -13.60 -2.89
CA THR A 124 22.64 -14.23 -4.20
C THR A 124 21.22 -14.79 -4.32
N ALA A 125 20.71 -14.91 -5.54
CA ALA A 125 19.36 -15.43 -5.78
C ALA A 125 19.16 -16.86 -5.24
N GLU A 126 20.22 -17.67 -5.27
CA GLU A 126 20.25 -19.04 -4.74
C GLU A 126 20.21 -19.06 -3.21
N GLU A 127 21.10 -18.30 -2.55
CA GLU A 127 21.10 -18.18 -1.09
C GLU A 127 19.77 -17.61 -0.56
N ALA A 128 19.17 -16.68 -1.30
CA ALA A 128 17.85 -16.14 -0.96
C ALA A 128 16.77 -17.24 -1.01
N ALA A 129 16.79 -18.08 -2.05
CA ALA A 129 15.85 -19.20 -2.17
C ALA A 129 16.05 -20.23 -1.05
N GLU A 130 17.29 -20.54 -0.69
CA GLU A 130 17.62 -21.42 0.44
C GLU A 130 17.09 -20.87 1.77
N LEU A 131 17.33 -19.59 2.06
CA LEU A 131 16.82 -18.96 3.29
C LEU A 131 15.30 -18.93 3.33
N ILE A 132 14.64 -18.65 2.21
CA ILE A 132 13.17 -18.68 2.12
C ILE A 132 12.65 -20.09 2.36
N ALA A 133 13.29 -21.12 1.78
CA ALA A 133 12.91 -22.51 2.00
C ALA A 133 13.06 -22.90 3.47
N LEU A 134 14.22 -22.61 4.08
CA LEU A 134 14.52 -22.87 5.49
C LEU A 134 13.47 -22.26 6.44
N LEU A 135 13.07 -21.01 6.16
CA LEU A 135 12.17 -20.23 7.01
C LEU A 135 10.68 -20.53 6.77
N ASN A 136 10.35 -21.21 5.67
CA ASN A 136 8.97 -21.59 5.32
C ASN A 136 8.70 -23.09 5.43
N GLU A 137 9.73 -23.94 5.56
CA GLU A 137 9.53 -25.40 5.62
C GLU A 137 8.85 -25.86 6.92
N PRO A 138 7.74 -26.61 6.84
CA PRO A 138 7.11 -27.20 8.02
C PRO A 138 8.04 -28.20 8.71
N THR A 139 8.07 -28.21 10.04
CA THR A 139 8.96 -29.10 10.82
C THR A 139 8.59 -30.55 10.57
N PRO A 140 9.55 -31.47 10.47
CA PRO A 140 9.27 -32.90 10.46
C PRO A 140 8.38 -33.35 11.64
N GLU A 141 8.42 -32.65 12.77
CA GLU A 141 7.61 -32.94 13.96
C GLU A 141 6.09 -32.80 13.73
N VAL A 142 5.64 -31.85 12.89
CA VAL A 142 4.21 -31.71 12.53
C VAL A 142 3.78 -32.78 11.53
N LYS A 143 4.72 -33.36 10.77
CA LYS A 143 4.45 -34.57 9.98
C LYS A 143 4.33 -35.78 10.89
N ALA A 144 5.14 -35.89 11.95
CA ALA A 144 5.11 -37.02 12.87
C ALA A 144 3.80 -37.10 13.67
N GLU A 145 3.27 -35.99 14.17
CA GLU A 145 1.96 -35.99 14.85
C GLU A 145 0.78 -36.30 13.90
N LYS A 146 0.82 -35.83 12.65
CA LYS A 146 -0.22 -36.19 11.66
C LYS A 146 -0.10 -37.60 11.10
N THR A 147 1.11 -38.19 11.10
CA THR A 147 1.30 -39.57 10.62
C THR A 147 1.00 -40.62 11.68
N LEU A 148 1.00 -40.29 12.96
CA LEU A 148 0.64 -41.26 14.02
C LEU A 148 -0.86 -41.53 14.08
N ASP A 149 -1.71 -40.53 13.80
CA ASP A 149 -3.18 -40.72 13.74
C ASP A 149 -3.67 -41.34 12.41
N GLU A 150 -2.92 -41.20 11.31
CA GLU A 150 -3.29 -41.74 9.99
C GLU A 150 -2.66 -43.12 9.69
N ALA A 151 -1.71 -43.60 10.50
CA ALA A 151 -1.02 -44.88 10.28
C ALA A 151 -1.83 -46.12 10.69
N ALA A 152 -3.01 -45.97 11.29
CA ALA A 152 -3.83 -47.10 11.72
C ALA A 152 -4.80 -47.64 10.64
N GLU A 153 -5.02 -46.95 9.52
CA GLU A 153 -6.11 -47.34 8.59
C GLU A 153 -5.77 -47.54 7.10
N ASN A 154 -4.55 -47.30 6.62
CA ASN A 154 -4.28 -47.51 5.17
C ASN A 154 -2.97 -48.24 4.90
N THR A 155 -2.97 -49.55 5.15
CA THR A 155 -2.02 -50.49 4.56
C THR A 155 -2.72 -51.26 3.44
N VAL A 156 -2.91 -50.65 2.26
CA VAL A 156 -2.88 -51.23 0.90
C VAL A 156 -3.29 -50.10 -0.05
N GLU A 157 -2.35 -49.22 -0.42
CA GLU A 157 -2.29 -48.52 -1.71
C GLU A 157 -1.07 -47.61 -1.71
N LYS A 158 0.09 -48.23 -1.88
CA LYS A 158 1.37 -47.54 -2.01
C LYS A 158 2.04 -47.98 -3.30
N ALA A 159 1.52 -47.49 -4.42
CA ALA A 159 2.29 -47.33 -5.65
C ALA A 159 1.51 -46.39 -6.60
N ILE A 160 2.24 -45.44 -7.17
CA ILE A 160 1.86 -44.49 -8.22
C ILE A 160 1.24 -43.19 -7.69
N VAL A 161 1.84 -42.08 -8.15
CA VAL A 161 1.45 -40.67 -8.04
C VAL A 161 2.01 -39.89 -6.84
N THR A 162 3.32 -39.63 -6.89
CA THR A 162 3.87 -38.35 -6.39
C THR A 162 3.41 -37.24 -7.34
N GLU A 163 2.16 -36.79 -7.19
CA GLU A 163 1.72 -35.54 -7.79
C GLU A 163 2.12 -34.40 -6.84
N GLU A 164 3.09 -33.60 -7.28
CA GLU A 164 3.19 -32.21 -6.85
C GLU A 164 1.80 -31.60 -7.02
N LYS A 165 1.10 -31.33 -5.90
CA LYS A 165 -0.17 -30.61 -5.88
C LYS A 165 -0.01 -29.35 -6.71
N GLN A 166 -0.53 -29.36 -7.94
CA GLN A 166 -0.44 -28.28 -8.90
C GLN A 166 -1.03 -27.03 -8.27
N THR A 167 -0.16 -26.12 -7.85
CA THR A 167 -0.55 -24.80 -7.36
C THR A 167 -1.02 -24.00 -8.56
N THR A 168 -2.32 -23.82 -8.68
CA THR A 168 -2.94 -23.00 -9.73
C THR A 168 -2.56 -21.53 -9.55
N GLU A 169 -1.55 -21.10 -10.30
CA GLU A 169 -1.06 -19.73 -10.36
C GLU A 169 -2.07 -18.83 -11.08
N TYR A 170 -2.50 -17.74 -10.42
CA TYR A 170 -3.25 -16.69 -11.08
C TYR A 170 -2.24 -15.68 -11.64
N LYS A 171 -2.12 -15.63 -12.98
CA LYS A 171 -1.23 -14.73 -13.70
C LYS A 171 -2.02 -13.68 -14.46
N LEU A 172 -1.66 -12.41 -14.29
CA LEU A 172 -2.28 -11.34 -15.05
C LEU A 172 -1.70 -11.26 -16.46
N THR A 173 -2.59 -10.98 -17.41
CA THR A 173 -2.20 -10.68 -18.78
C THR A 173 -1.72 -9.24 -18.91
N TRP A 174 -0.90 -8.95 -19.93
CA TRP A 174 -0.45 -7.58 -20.22
C TRP A 174 -1.62 -6.62 -20.47
N LYS A 175 -2.74 -7.12 -21.04
CA LYS A 175 -3.96 -6.33 -21.26
C LYS A 175 -4.59 -5.90 -19.95
N GLU A 176 -4.67 -6.80 -18.98
CA GLU A 176 -5.16 -6.49 -17.64
C GLU A 176 -4.21 -5.53 -16.92
N ILE A 177 -2.89 -5.69 -17.05
CA ILE A 177 -1.91 -4.77 -16.49
C ILE A 177 -2.09 -3.36 -17.08
N LEU A 178 -2.21 -3.23 -18.40
CA LEU A 178 -2.47 -1.92 -19.03
C LEU A 178 -3.81 -1.33 -18.59
N LEU A 179 -4.87 -2.14 -18.53
CA LEU A 179 -6.16 -1.67 -18.03
C LEU A 179 -6.06 -1.21 -16.57
N ALA A 180 -5.32 -1.94 -15.72
CA ALA A 180 -5.05 -1.55 -14.35
C ALA A 180 -4.29 -0.23 -14.28
N SER A 181 -3.27 -0.04 -15.12
CA SER A 181 -2.45 1.17 -15.20
C SER A 181 -3.26 2.40 -15.58
N VAL A 182 -3.99 2.32 -16.70
CA VAL A 182 -4.84 3.37 -17.28
C VAL A 182 -5.90 3.82 -16.27
N THR A 183 -6.45 2.87 -15.50
CA THR A 183 -7.53 3.12 -14.52
C THR A 183 -7.03 3.28 -13.07
N SER A 184 -5.71 3.30 -12.83
CA SER A 184 -5.13 3.34 -11.49
C SER A 184 -5.43 4.65 -10.74
N GLY A 185 -5.63 5.74 -11.48
CA GLY A 185 -5.86 7.07 -10.93
C GLY A 185 -4.63 7.71 -10.27
N GLN A 186 -3.42 7.21 -10.54
CA GLN A 186 -2.19 7.70 -9.90
C GLN A 186 -1.63 9.00 -10.50
N PHE A 187 -2.15 9.46 -11.64
CA PHE A 187 -1.64 10.65 -12.36
C PHE A 187 -1.71 11.96 -11.55
N GLY A 188 -2.62 12.06 -10.57
CA GLY A 188 -2.69 13.22 -9.67
C GLY A 188 -1.46 13.35 -8.75
N LEU A 189 -0.86 12.23 -8.33
CA LEU A 189 0.34 12.22 -7.49
C LEU A 189 1.56 12.75 -8.23
N LEU A 190 1.67 12.45 -9.53
CA LEU A 190 2.72 13.01 -10.37
C LEU A 190 2.60 14.53 -10.50
N PHE A 191 1.39 15.07 -10.60
CA PHE A 191 1.20 16.52 -10.63
C PHE A 191 1.68 17.17 -9.34
N SER A 192 1.31 16.62 -8.16
CA SER A 192 1.82 17.13 -6.89
C SER A 192 3.34 17.00 -6.75
N LEU A 193 3.93 15.92 -7.27
CA LEU A 193 5.37 15.73 -7.26
C LEU A 193 6.08 16.74 -8.17
N ILE A 194 5.57 16.93 -9.39
CA ILE A 194 6.10 17.93 -10.34
C ILE A 194 6.00 19.32 -9.74
N PHE A 195 4.85 19.68 -9.16
CA PHE A 195 4.64 20.96 -8.50
C PHE A 195 5.59 21.17 -7.32
N PHE A 196 5.75 20.16 -6.47
CA PHE A 196 6.68 20.19 -5.34
C PHE A 196 8.13 20.34 -5.81
N VAL A 197 8.56 19.54 -6.79
CA VAL A 197 9.90 19.62 -7.37
C VAL A 197 10.12 20.99 -8.01
N PHE A 198 9.15 21.48 -8.78
CA PHE A 198 9.21 22.81 -9.42
C PHE A 198 9.42 23.91 -8.38
N HIS A 199 8.66 23.92 -7.28
CA HIS A 199 8.86 24.87 -6.19
C HIS A 199 10.18 24.71 -5.44
N GLN A 200 10.76 23.52 -5.42
CA GLN A 200 12.04 23.30 -4.78
C GLN A 200 13.22 23.77 -5.64
N VAL A 201 13.04 23.82 -6.97
CA VAL A 201 14.08 24.17 -7.93
C VAL A 201 13.89 25.52 -8.60
N ASP A 202 12.81 26.25 -8.33
CA ASP A 202 12.42 27.47 -9.04
C ASP A 202 13.52 28.55 -9.01
N GLU A 203 14.19 28.73 -7.88
CA GLU A 203 15.35 29.63 -7.74
C GLU A 203 16.55 29.25 -8.62
N TYR A 204 16.66 27.97 -9.02
CA TYR A 204 17.72 27.44 -9.86
C TYR A 204 17.30 27.31 -11.34
N ILE A 205 16.04 27.60 -11.68
CA ILE A 205 15.57 27.53 -13.06
C ILE A 205 16.27 28.63 -13.89
N PRO A 206 16.96 28.28 -14.99
CA PRO A 206 17.56 29.27 -15.89
C PRO A 206 16.54 30.31 -16.39
N LYS A 207 16.93 31.59 -16.38
CA LYS A 207 16.07 32.71 -16.82
C LYS A 207 15.48 32.54 -18.22
N TRP A 208 16.13 31.82 -19.13
CA TRP A 208 15.59 31.55 -20.47
C TRP A 208 14.37 30.62 -20.43
N ILE A 209 14.33 29.66 -19.50
CA ILE A 209 13.16 28.80 -19.26
C ILE A 209 12.07 29.63 -18.60
N GLU A 210 12.42 30.38 -17.55
CA GLU A 210 11.46 31.23 -16.84
C GLU A 210 10.80 32.24 -17.79
N ASN A 211 11.59 32.92 -18.62
CA ASN A 211 11.10 33.87 -19.62
C ASN A 211 10.31 33.17 -20.72
N GLY A 212 10.73 31.98 -21.18
CA GLY A 212 9.99 31.19 -22.15
C GLY A 212 8.60 30.81 -21.64
N VAL A 213 8.53 30.33 -20.39
CA VAL A 213 7.27 30.01 -19.71
C VAL A 213 6.44 31.29 -19.54
N LYS A 214 7.02 32.37 -18.99
CA LYS A 214 6.31 33.65 -18.81
C LYS A 214 5.75 34.22 -20.12
N SER A 215 6.52 34.18 -21.20
CA SER A 215 6.07 34.62 -22.51
C SER A 215 4.92 33.75 -23.01
N TYR A 216 5.05 32.42 -22.93
CA TYR A 216 3.97 31.50 -23.32
C TYR A 216 2.68 31.74 -22.52
N VAL A 217 2.81 31.91 -21.20
CA VAL A 217 1.75 32.24 -20.23
C VAL A 217 1.05 33.56 -20.60
N MET A 218 1.81 34.59 -20.97
CA MET A 218 1.28 35.92 -21.29
C MET A 218 0.70 36.02 -22.71
N GLU A 219 1.15 35.18 -23.63
CA GLU A 219 0.73 35.18 -25.04
C GLU A 219 -0.57 34.39 -25.28
N HIS A 220 -0.87 33.40 -24.43
CA HIS A 220 -2.04 32.53 -24.60
C HIS A 220 -3.27 33.04 -23.83
N ASP A 221 -4.42 33.00 -24.52
CA ASP A 221 -5.73 33.21 -23.93
C ASP A 221 -6.19 31.99 -23.10
N ILE A 222 -7.37 32.10 -22.47
CA ILE A 222 -7.90 31.04 -21.60
C ILE A 222 -8.00 29.67 -22.30
N TYR A 223 -8.19 29.62 -23.62
CA TYR A 223 -8.25 28.36 -24.36
C TYR A 223 -6.87 27.73 -24.51
N GLY A 224 -5.83 28.53 -24.78
CA GLY A 224 -4.45 28.06 -24.78
C GLY A 224 -4.03 27.50 -23.42
N TRP A 225 -4.43 28.14 -22.33
CA TRP A 225 -4.23 27.64 -20.97
C TRP A 225 -4.93 26.31 -20.71
N ILE A 226 -6.20 26.18 -21.10
CA ILE A 226 -6.97 24.93 -20.99
C ILE A 226 -6.28 23.81 -21.78
N PHE A 227 -5.83 24.09 -23.00
CA PHE A 227 -5.12 23.13 -23.83
C PHE A 227 -3.80 22.68 -23.20
N MET A 228 -2.97 23.61 -22.70
CA MET A 228 -1.71 23.28 -22.02
C MET A 228 -1.96 22.39 -20.79
N VAL A 229 -2.93 22.76 -19.94
CA VAL A 229 -3.30 21.96 -18.76
C VAL A 229 -3.78 20.57 -19.18
N ALA A 230 -4.63 20.48 -20.20
CA ALA A 230 -5.09 19.20 -20.73
C ALA A 230 -3.92 18.34 -21.25
N MET A 231 -2.97 18.93 -21.98
CA MET A 231 -1.77 18.24 -22.48
C MET A 231 -0.89 17.73 -21.34
N LEU A 232 -0.66 18.55 -20.31
CA LEU A 232 0.10 18.15 -19.11
C LEU A 232 -0.60 17.01 -18.35
N LEU A 233 -1.93 17.04 -18.26
CA LEU A 233 -2.70 15.95 -17.65
C LEU A 233 -2.57 14.65 -18.44
N VAL A 234 -2.62 14.72 -19.77
CA VAL A 234 -2.43 13.54 -20.64
C VAL A 234 -1.00 12.99 -20.51
N LEU A 235 0.02 13.84 -20.55
CA LEU A 235 1.42 13.43 -20.37
C LEU A 235 1.65 12.79 -19.00
N SER A 236 1.15 13.43 -17.93
CA SER A 236 1.20 12.89 -16.56
C SER A 236 0.50 11.52 -16.50
N TRP A 237 -0.65 11.37 -17.15
CA TRP A 237 -1.38 10.11 -17.20
C TRP A 237 -0.63 9.01 -17.94
N ILE A 238 0.04 9.33 -19.06
CA ILE A 238 0.89 8.38 -19.80
C ILE A 238 2.08 7.93 -18.93
N ILE A 239 2.80 8.88 -18.32
CA ILE A 239 3.95 8.57 -17.45
C ILE A 239 3.50 7.71 -16.26
N SER A 240 2.38 8.06 -15.63
CA SER A 240 1.79 7.29 -14.53
C SER A 240 1.40 5.88 -14.97
N THR A 241 0.83 5.73 -16.16
CA THR A 241 0.42 4.44 -16.74
C THR A 241 1.64 3.54 -16.97
N ILE A 242 2.71 4.09 -17.55
CA ILE A 242 3.97 3.36 -17.76
C ILE A 242 4.58 2.95 -16.41
N GLY A 243 4.67 3.89 -15.45
CA GLY A 243 5.19 3.60 -14.11
C GLY A 243 4.41 2.49 -13.39
N TYR A 244 3.08 2.52 -13.46
CA TYR A 244 2.23 1.47 -12.89
C TYR A 244 2.46 0.12 -13.60
N ALA A 245 2.53 0.11 -14.94
CA ALA A 245 2.76 -1.11 -15.71
C ALA A 245 4.12 -1.74 -15.39
N LEU A 246 5.16 -0.94 -15.21
CA LEU A 246 6.49 -1.42 -14.82
C LEU A 246 6.52 -1.94 -13.37
N LYS A 247 5.76 -1.31 -12.46
CA LYS A 247 5.66 -1.71 -11.04
C LYS A 247 4.87 -3.01 -10.85
N HIS A 248 3.80 -3.21 -11.62
CA HIS A 248 2.89 -4.35 -11.49
C HIS A 248 2.98 -5.33 -12.69
N GLY A 249 4.03 -5.22 -13.51
CA GLY A 249 4.26 -6.14 -14.62
C GLY A 249 4.59 -7.56 -14.15
N ASP A 250 4.31 -8.55 -14.98
CA ASP A 250 4.48 -9.99 -14.66
C ASP A 250 3.86 -10.38 -13.30
N PHE A 251 2.70 -9.78 -12.96
CA PHE A 251 2.03 -10.05 -11.69
C PHE A 251 1.51 -11.48 -11.63
N THR A 252 1.90 -12.20 -10.59
CA THR A 252 1.36 -13.52 -10.26
C THR A 252 1.00 -13.61 -8.79
N VAL A 253 -0.10 -14.31 -8.51
CA VAL A 253 -0.51 -14.67 -7.16
C VAL A 253 -0.85 -16.14 -7.11
N ASN A 254 -0.29 -16.84 -6.13
CA ASN A 254 -0.59 -18.24 -5.88
C ASN A 254 -0.72 -18.51 -4.39
N ARG A 255 -1.34 -19.64 -4.07
CA ARG A 255 -1.38 -20.18 -2.72
C ARG A 255 -0.55 -21.45 -2.66
N ARG A 256 0.31 -21.54 -1.65
CA ARG A 256 1.09 -22.75 -1.34
C ARG A 256 0.91 -23.05 0.15
N ASN A 257 0.21 -24.15 0.47
CA ASN A 257 -0.10 -24.54 1.85
C ASN A 257 -0.84 -23.42 2.62
N ASP A 258 -0.21 -22.88 3.66
CA ASP A 258 -0.70 -21.80 4.54
C ASP A 258 -0.12 -20.42 4.16
N GLU A 259 0.40 -20.29 2.93
CA GLU A 259 1.04 -19.07 2.42
C GLU A 259 0.38 -18.59 1.13
N VAL A 260 0.31 -17.26 0.97
CA VAL A 260 0.01 -16.58 -0.28
C VAL A 260 1.30 -15.95 -0.78
N ARG A 261 1.72 -16.29 -2.01
CA ARG A 261 2.88 -15.68 -2.66
C ARG A 261 2.43 -14.75 -3.77
N ILE A 262 2.98 -13.54 -3.75
CA ILE A 262 2.68 -12.49 -4.72
C ILE A 262 4.01 -12.06 -5.35
N SER A 263 4.12 -12.20 -6.65
CA SER A 263 5.29 -11.75 -7.43
C SER A 263 4.86 -10.65 -8.39
N GLN A 264 5.64 -9.58 -8.51
CA GLN A 264 5.34 -8.46 -9.39
C GLN A 264 6.57 -7.59 -9.70
N GLY A 265 6.51 -6.86 -10.81
CA GLY A 265 7.45 -5.81 -11.19
C GLY A 265 8.48 -6.26 -12.22
N LEU A 266 8.76 -5.38 -13.18
CA LEU A 266 9.75 -5.59 -14.25
C LEU A 266 11.09 -4.91 -13.94
N LEU A 267 11.06 -3.66 -13.44
CA LEU A 267 12.28 -2.94 -13.05
C LEU A 267 12.75 -3.29 -11.64
N GLU A 268 11.81 -3.43 -10.71
CA GLU A 268 12.05 -3.88 -9.35
C GLU A 268 11.19 -5.11 -9.12
N LYS A 269 11.76 -6.29 -9.36
CA LYS A 269 11.06 -7.56 -9.17
C LYS A 269 10.91 -7.79 -7.67
N LYS A 270 9.67 -7.80 -7.19
CA LYS A 270 9.27 -8.04 -5.80
C LYS A 270 8.56 -9.37 -5.68
N GLU A 271 8.92 -10.14 -4.66
CA GLU A 271 8.25 -11.37 -4.27
C GLU A 271 7.91 -11.29 -2.78
N LEU A 272 6.63 -11.47 -2.46
CA LEU A 272 6.10 -11.35 -1.12
C LEU A 272 5.44 -12.65 -0.72
N VAL A 273 5.90 -13.26 0.35
CA VAL A 273 5.33 -14.45 0.97
C VAL A 273 4.61 -14.05 2.26
N LEU A 274 3.29 -14.26 2.29
CA LEU A 274 2.40 -13.92 3.40
C LEU A 274 1.77 -15.18 4.00
N LYS A 275 1.92 -15.41 5.30
CA LYS A 275 1.16 -16.46 6.00
C LYS A 275 -0.32 -16.07 6.13
N LEU A 276 -1.22 -17.03 6.00
CA LEU A 276 -2.66 -16.80 5.96
C LEU A 276 -3.21 -16.20 7.25
N HIS A 277 -2.72 -16.62 8.42
CA HIS A 277 -3.14 -16.07 9.71
C HIS A 277 -2.75 -14.60 9.90
N ARG A 278 -1.82 -14.07 9.10
CA ARG A 278 -1.44 -12.65 9.13
C ARG A 278 -2.44 -11.76 8.40
N ILE A 279 -3.29 -12.31 7.52
CA ILE A 279 -4.31 -11.57 6.78
C ILE A 279 -5.44 -11.16 7.73
N GLN A 280 -5.44 -9.90 8.14
CA GLN A 280 -6.41 -9.34 9.08
C GLN A 280 -7.76 -9.04 8.42
N GLY A 281 -7.74 -8.71 7.13
CA GLY A 281 -8.93 -8.38 6.36
C GLY A 281 -8.64 -8.25 4.88
N ILE A 282 -9.71 -8.07 4.10
CA ILE A 282 -9.66 -7.85 2.65
C ILE A 282 -10.35 -6.54 2.34
N THR A 283 -9.70 -5.67 1.58
CA THR A 283 -10.29 -4.45 1.04
C THR A 283 -10.48 -4.60 -0.47
N ILE A 284 -11.71 -4.41 -0.94
CA ILE A 284 -12.04 -4.30 -2.36
C ILE A 284 -12.20 -2.82 -2.69
N LYS A 285 -11.34 -2.30 -3.57
CA LYS A 285 -11.31 -0.88 -3.98
C LYS A 285 -11.90 -0.70 -5.38
N GLU A 286 -13.05 -0.06 -5.44
CA GLU A 286 -13.74 0.40 -6.65
C GLU A 286 -13.40 1.90 -6.86
N SER A 287 -12.27 2.19 -7.53
CA SER A 287 -11.86 3.57 -7.86
C SER A 287 -12.86 4.26 -8.81
N ILE A 288 -12.89 5.59 -8.85
CA ILE A 288 -13.81 6.38 -9.71
C ILE A 288 -13.74 5.92 -11.17
N LEU A 289 -12.55 5.65 -11.70
CA LEU A 289 -12.37 5.21 -13.08
C LEU A 289 -12.75 3.75 -13.32
N ARG A 290 -12.80 2.91 -12.28
CA ARG A 290 -13.04 1.46 -12.40
C ARG A 290 -14.48 1.08 -12.11
N GLN A 291 -15.11 1.81 -11.19
CA GLN A 291 -16.46 1.54 -10.71
C GLN A 291 -17.53 1.52 -11.82
N PRO A 292 -17.58 2.49 -12.77
CA PRO A 292 -18.59 2.49 -13.83
C PRO A 292 -18.51 1.27 -14.76
N PHE A 293 -17.31 0.68 -14.88
CA PHE A 293 -17.05 -0.49 -15.71
C PHE A 293 -17.11 -1.81 -14.93
N GLY A 294 -17.48 -1.78 -13.63
CA GLY A 294 -17.58 -2.99 -12.79
C GLY A 294 -16.24 -3.59 -12.35
N TYR A 295 -15.14 -2.85 -12.47
CA TYR A 295 -13.80 -3.30 -12.05
C TYR A 295 -13.44 -2.83 -10.64
N CYS A 296 -12.59 -3.61 -9.97
CA CYS A 296 -12.05 -3.30 -8.66
C CYS A 296 -10.62 -3.84 -8.49
N ALA A 297 -9.89 -3.33 -7.49
CA ALA A 297 -8.69 -3.98 -6.98
C ALA A 297 -9.02 -4.75 -5.70
N VAL A 298 -8.37 -5.90 -5.49
CA VAL A 298 -8.44 -6.67 -4.25
C VAL A 298 -7.13 -6.48 -3.50
N GLN A 299 -7.22 -6.08 -2.24
CA GLN A 299 -6.09 -5.82 -1.37
C GLN A 299 -6.25 -6.61 -0.07
N VAL A 300 -5.16 -7.12 0.48
CA VAL A 300 -5.13 -7.74 1.80
C VAL A 300 -4.53 -6.78 2.81
N GLU A 301 -5.13 -6.75 3.99
CA GLU A 301 -4.66 -5.97 5.13
C GLU A 301 -3.81 -6.86 6.01
N VAL A 302 -2.55 -6.47 6.15
CA VAL A 302 -1.53 -7.23 6.89
C VAL A 302 -0.81 -6.28 7.84
N ILE A 303 -0.31 -6.83 8.95
CA ILE A 303 0.43 -6.05 9.95
C ILE A 303 1.88 -5.91 9.49
N GLN A 304 2.19 -5.03 8.53
CA GLN A 304 3.57 -4.81 8.10
C GLN A 304 4.29 -3.78 8.99
N SER A 305 5.61 -3.92 9.10
CA SER A 305 6.45 -2.87 9.69
C SER A 305 6.40 -1.62 8.82
N LYS A 306 6.66 -0.44 9.40
CA LYS A 306 6.75 0.82 8.64
C LYS A 306 8.03 0.84 7.80
N GLY A 307 8.08 0.05 6.73
CA GLY A 307 9.07 0.25 5.67
C GLY A 307 8.86 1.60 5.01
N MET A 308 9.93 2.37 4.77
CA MET A 308 10.02 3.68 4.10
C MET A 308 8.73 4.20 3.42
N GLY A 309 7.76 4.65 4.23
CA GLY A 309 6.43 5.07 3.80
C GLY A 309 5.47 5.10 5.00
N ASP A 310 4.83 6.25 5.24
CA ASP A 310 4.10 6.54 6.50
C ASP A 310 2.72 5.88 6.65
N GLU A 311 2.28 5.05 5.69
CA GLU A 311 1.02 4.32 5.78
C GLU A 311 1.25 2.81 5.89
N LYS A 312 0.47 2.13 6.74
CA LYS A 312 0.41 0.65 6.78
C LYS A 312 0.06 0.14 5.38
N GLU A 313 1.04 -0.37 4.64
CA GLU A 313 0.90 -0.65 3.22
C GLU A 313 -0.10 -1.80 3.01
N LYS A 314 -1.22 -1.52 2.31
CA LYS A 314 -2.15 -2.57 1.88
C LYS A 314 -1.51 -3.34 0.73
N VAL A 315 -1.35 -4.65 0.90
CA VAL A 315 -0.77 -5.49 -0.15
C VAL A 315 -1.82 -5.74 -1.23
N THR A 316 -1.47 -5.48 -2.49
CA THR A 316 -2.36 -5.76 -3.62
C THR A 316 -2.36 -7.25 -3.91
N LEU A 317 -3.50 -7.91 -3.70
CA LEU A 317 -3.71 -9.32 -4.05
C LEU A 317 -4.07 -9.48 -5.53
N HIS A 318 -4.81 -8.52 -6.08
CA HIS A 318 -5.15 -8.47 -7.49
C HIS A 318 -5.36 -7.00 -7.93
N PRO A 319 -4.58 -6.48 -8.90
CA PRO A 319 -4.61 -5.05 -9.23
C PRO A 319 -5.86 -4.63 -10.01
N ILE A 320 -6.47 -5.52 -10.81
CA ILE A 320 -7.76 -5.26 -11.47
C ILE A 320 -8.56 -6.54 -11.76
N ILE A 321 -9.78 -6.66 -11.22
CA ILE A 321 -10.67 -7.79 -11.48
C ILE A 321 -12.11 -7.30 -11.59
N GLN A 322 -12.94 -7.99 -12.37
CA GLN A 322 -14.38 -7.73 -12.37
C GLN A 322 -14.97 -8.14 -11.01
N LYS A 323 -15.90 -7.33 -10.50
CA LYS A 323 -16.40 -7.46 -9.14
C LYS A 323 -17.08 -8.80 -8.85
N ASP A 324 -17.82 -9.33 -9.82
CA ASP A 324 -18.48 -10.63 -9.78
C ASP A 324 -17.49 -11.81 -9.63
N ARG A 325 -16.29 -11.68 -10.19
CA ARG A 325 -15.21 -12.68 -10.10
C ARG A 325 -14.40 -12.60 -8.82
N VAL A 326 -14.62 -11.61 -7.95
CA VAL A 326 -13.88 -11.48 -6.68
C VAL A 326 -14.11 -12.69 -5.78
N GLN A 327 -15.35 -13.17 -5.66
CA GLN A 327 -15.64 -14.35 -4.83
C GLN A 327 -14.93 -15.60 -5.36
N GLN A 328 -14.80 -15.73 -6.68
CA GLN A 328 -14.05 -16.83 -7.31
C GLN A 328 -12.56 -16.74 -6.99
N LEU A 329 -11.97 -15.54 -7.03
CA LEU A 329 -10.56 -15.33 -6.61
C LEU A 329 -10.34 -15.71 -5.14
N LEU A 330 -11.24 -15.28 -4.25
CA LEU A 330 -11.15 -15.60 -2.81
C LEU A 330 -11.26 -17.11 -2.57
N ALA A 331 -12.20 -17.77 -3.24
CA ALA A 331 -12.38 -19.22 -3.17
C ALA A 331 -11.17 -19.99 -3.76
N HIS A 332 -10.63 -19.50 -4.88
CA HIS A 332 -9.43 -20.06 -5.53
C HIS A 332 -8.21 -20.01 -4.61
N LEU A 333 -8.02 -18.88 -3.92
CA LEU A 333 -6.98 -18.71 -2.90
C LEU A 333 -7.39 -19.32 -1.54
N GLN A 334 -8.56 -19.97 -1.45
CA GLN A 334 -9.10 -20.60 -0.25
C GLN A 334 -9.10 -19.66 0.97
N LEU A 335 -9.33 -18.36 0.74
CA LEU A 335 -9.36 -17.34 1.78
C LEU A 335 -10.72 -17.38 2.49
N PRO A 336 -10.77 -17.35 3.84
CA PRO A 336 -12.00 -17.52 4.60
C PRO A 336 -12.81 -16.21 4.66
N TYR A 337 -13.15 -15.65 3.51
CA TYR A 337 -13.90 -14.41 3.37
C TYR A 337 -14.98 -14.54 2.29
N GLU A 338 -16.15 -13.98 2.57
CA GLU A 338 -17.31 -14.04 1.67
C GLU A 338 -17.78 -12.64 1.28
N LEU A 339 -18.05 -12.46 -0.01
CA LEU A 339 -18.66 -11.24 -0.54
C LEU A 339 -20.16 -11.26 -0.27
N ASN A 340 -20.59 -10.57 0.80
CA ASN A 340 -22.01 -10.50 1.17
C ASN A 340 -22.81 -9.58 0.22
N ALA A 341 -23.99 -10.04 -0.21
CA ALA A 341 -24.91 -9.28 -1.05
C ALA A 341 -25.86 -8.35 -0.26
N ASN A 342 -26.19 -8.71 1.00
CA ASN A 342 -27.20 -8.01 1.78
C ASN A 342 -26.60 -6.91 2.68
N ILE A 343 -26.26 -5.77 2.08
CA ILE A 343 -25.75 -4.61 2.81
C ILE A 343 -26.91 -3.80 3.39
N ILE A 344 -26.90 -3.59 4.71
CA ILE A 344 -27.80 -2.70 5.44
C ILE A 344 -27.36 -1.26 5.15
N ALA A 345 -28.23 -0.51 4.47
CA ALA A 345 -27.98 0.89 4.09
C ALA A 345 -28.24 1.86 5.25
N LEU A 346 -27.59 3.03 5.20
CA LEU A 346 -27.76 4.08 6.20
C LEU A 346 -29.20 4.64 6.26
N PRO A 347 -29.65 5.15 7.42
CA PRO A 347 -30.95 5.81 7.58
C PRO A 347 -31.06 7.07 6.72
N LYS A 348 -32.26 7.39 6.23
CA LYS A 348 -32.51 8.67 5.52
C LYS A 348 -32.10 9.91 6.34
N ALA A 349 -32.14 9.83 7.67
CA ALA A 349 -31.66 10.89 8.56
C ALA A 349 -30.17 11.23 8.36
N ALA A 350 -29.35 10.26 7.94
CA ALA A 350 -27.93 10.46 7.65
C ALA A 350 -27.70 11.35 6.41
N LEU A 351 -28.61 11.35 5.43
CA LEU A 351 -28.48 12.14 4.20
C LEU A 351 -28.26 13.63 4.53
N ARG A 352 -29.07 14.17 5.44
CA ARG A 352 -28.95 15.59 5.85
C ARG A 352 -27.56 15.90 6.40
N ARG A 353 -26.93 14.94 7.11
CA ARG A 353 -25.59 15.12 7.66
C ARG A 353 -24.53 15.13 6.58
N TYR A 354 -24.57 14.17 5.65
CA TYR A 354 -23.66 14.18 4.51
C TYR A 354 -23.75 15.45 3.67
N LEU A 355 -24.96 16.00 3.48
CA LEU A 355 -25.13 17.26 2.76
C LEU A 355 -24.61 18.48 3.55
N ILE A 356 -24.75 18.49 4.87
CA ILE A 356 -24.16 19.54 5.72
C ILE A 356 -22.64 19.46 5.69
N ASP A 357 -22.07 18.26 5.83
CA ASP A 357 -20.61 18.05 5.77
C ASP A 357 -20.07 18.50 4.41
N SER A 358 -20.80 18.18 3.33
CA SER A 358 -20.52 18.64 1.96
C SER A 358 -20.58 20.17 1.84
N PHE A 359 -21.58 20.81 2.43
CA PHE A 359 -21.71 22.27 2.44
C PHE A 359 -20.55 22.94 3.19
N ILE A 360 -20.18 22.42 4.37
CA ILE A 360 -19.06 22.94 5.15
C ILE A 360 -17.75 22.84 4.36
N PHE A 361 -17.50 21.68 3.75
CA PHE A 361 -16.31 21.47 2.92
C PHE A 361 -16.31 22.39 1.68
N PHE A 362 -17.46 22.54 1.02
CA PHE A 362 -17.61 23.48 -0.09
C PHE A 362 -17.34 24.92 0.35
N ALA A 363 -17.92 25.38 1.46
CA ALA A 363 -17.71 26.73 1.98
C ALA A 363 -16.24 26.99 2.34
N MET A 364 -15.54 26.00 2.90
CA MET A 364 -14.11 26.08 3.23
C MET A 364 -13.25 26.36 1.98
N LEU A 365 -13.62 25.81 0.82
CA LEU A 365 -12.93 26.06 -0.45
C LEU A 365 -13.45 27.31 -1.18
N ALA A 366 -14.75 27.59 -1.06
CA ALA A 366 -15.40 28.70 -1.75
C ALA A 366 -14.97 30.07 -1.21
N ILE A 367 -14.77 30.21 0.10
CA ILE A 367 -14.35 31.47 0.74
C ILE A 367 -13.00 31.97 0.20
N PRO A 368 -11.89 31.20 0.24
CA PRO A 368 -10.61 31.66 -0.29
C PRO A 368 -10.66 31.87 -1.80
N LEU A 369 -11.38 31.02 -2.56
CA LEU A 369 -11.51 31.19 -4.00
C LEU A 369 -12.23 32.50 -4.37
N THR A 370 -13.27 32.84 -3.60
CA THR A 370 -13.97 34.12 -3.72
C THR A 370 -13.07 35.30 -3.37
N GLY A 371 -12.29 35.18 -2.28
CA GLY A 371 -11.31 36.19 -1.87
C GLY A 371 -10.25 36.45 -2.95
N ILE A 372 -9.70 35.40 -3.56
CA ILE A 372 -8.75 35.51 -4.69
C ILE A 372 -9.40 36.19 -5.90
N SER A 373 -10.64 35.78 -6.22
CA SER A 373 -11.39 36.36 -7.34
C SER A 373 -11.60 37.87 -7.18
N ILE A 374 -11.93 38.32 -5.98
CA ILE A 374 -12.10 39.75 -5.65
C ILE A 374 -10.74 40.47 -5.65
N TYR A 375 -9.73 39.93 -4.98
CA TYR A 375 -8.40 40.55 -4.86
C TYR A 375 -7.70 40.74 -6.22
N SER A 376 -7.86 39.78 -7.13
CA SER A 376 -7.26 39.82 -8.47
C SER A 376 -8.12 40.52 -9.52
N GLU A 377 -9.29 41.06 -9.16
CA GLU A 377 -10.29 41.63 -10.08
C GLU A 377 -10.74 40.64 -11.19
N LYS A 378 -10.53 39.35 -10.96
CA LYS A 378 -10.83 38.26 -11.90
C LYS A 378 -12.13 37.57 -11.50
N HIS A 379 -13.25 38.24 -11.75
CA HIS A 379 -14.59 37.74 -11.39
C HIS A 379 -14.96 36.41 -12.06
N PHE A 380 -14.35 36.07 -13.20
CA PHE A 380 -14.62 34.81 -13.88
C PHE A 380 -14.29 33.57 -13.03
N ILE A 381 -13.40 33.69 -12.04
CA ILE A 381 -13.03 32.60 -11.11
C ILE A 381 -14.25 32.13 -10.31
N MET A 382 -15.23 33.00 -10.05
CA MET A 382 -16.47 32.63 -9.34
C MET A 382 -17.29 31.58 -10.09
N TRP A 383 -17.20 31.51 -11.42
CA TRP A 383 -17.89 30.46 -12.20
C TRP A 383 -17.39 29.05 -11.86
N ALA A 384 -16.17 28.90 -11.33
CA ALA A 384 -15.64 27.61 -10.88
C ALA A 384 -16.36 27.07 -9.61
N LEU A 385 -17.08 27.92 -8.87
CA LEU A 385 -17.84 27.50 -7.69
C LEU A 385 -19.01 26.58 -8.03
N ILE A 386 -19.62 26.75 -9.20
CA ILE A 386 -20.77 25.93 -9.64
C ILE A 386 -20.36 24.46 -9.86
N PRO A 387 -19.39 24.14 -10.74
CA PRO A 387 -18.96 22.76 -10.92
C PRO A 387 -18.34 22.17 -9.64
N LEU A 388 -17.67 23.00 -8.82
CA LEU A 388 -17.15 22.58 -7.52
C LEU A 388 -18.27 22.16 -6.56
N ALA A 389 -19.34 22.95 -6.46
CA ALA A 389 -20.52 22.61 -5.65
C ALA A 389 -21.16 21.31 -6.16
N ILE A 390 -21.42 21.20 -7.47
CA ILE A 390 -21.99 19.98 -8.06
C ILE A 390 -21.13 18.76 -7.71
N LEU A 391 -19.81 18.85 -7.86
CA LEU A 391 -18.89 17.77 -7.53
C LEU A 391 -18.97 17.36 -6.04
N ILE A 392 -18.91 18.33 -5.13
CA ILE A 392 -18.88 18.03 -3.68
C ILE A 392 -20.23 17.47 -3.20
N PHE A 393 -21.35 18.05 -3.61
CA PHE A 393 -22.67 17.58 -3.21
C PHE A 393 -23.03 16.23 -3.84
N THR A 394 -22.63 15.98 -5.09
CA THR A 394 -22.80 14.66 -5.70
C THR A 394 -21.97 13.59 -4.99
N LEU A 395 -20.72 13.89 -4.62
CA LEU A 395 -19.91 13.00 -3.79
C LEU A 395 -20.54 12.74 -2.42
N GLY A 396 -21.04 13.77 -1.73
CA GLY A 396 -21.75 13.62 -0.45
C GLY A 396 -22.97 12.71 -0.54
N TYR A 397 -23.82 12.93 -1.55
CA TYR A 397 -24.97 12.05 -1.82
C TYR A 397 -24.54 10.62 -2.19
N ALA A 398 -23.50 10.49 -3.00
CA ALA A 398 -22.95 9.21 -3.41
C ALA A 398 -22.38 8.43 -2.22
N THR A 399 -21.76 9.10 -1.24
CA THR A 399 -21.30 8.52 0.03
C THR A 399 -22.46 8.03 0.87
N PHE A 400 -23.49 8.86 1.07
CA PHE A 400 -24.72 8.45 1.76
C PHE A 400 -25.34 7.18 1.16
N LYS A 401 -25.49 7.12 -0.17
CA LYS A 401 -26.12 5.99 -0.87
C LYS A 401 -25.28 4.70 -0.79
N THR A 402 -23.98 4.80 -0.56
CA THR A 402 -23.05 3.67 -0.64
C THR A 402 -22.71 3.10 0.72
N ASN A 403 -22.62 3.95 1.73
CA ASN A 403 -22.20 3.54 3.05
C ASN A 403 -23.21 2.56 3.66
N GLY A 404 -22.68 1.56 4.35
CA GLY A 404 -23.50 0.52 4.96
C GLY A 404 -22.65 -0.60 5.52
N TYR A 405 -23.31 -1.59 6.09
CA TYR A 405 -22.64 -2.72 6.72
C TYR A 405 -23.45 -4.02 6.55
N SER A 406 -22.80 -5.15 6.80
CA SER A 406 -23.45 -6.45 6.95
C SER A 406 -22.68 -7.26 7.99
N VAL A 407 -23.39 -8.03 8.80
CA VAL A 407 -22.81 -8.97 9.76
C VAL A 407 -23.30 -10.36 9.39
N ASN A 408 -22.39 -11.29 9.11
CA ASN A 408 -22.71 -12.67 8.77
C ASN A 408 -21.73 -13.62 9.46
N GLY A 409 -22.23 -14.48 10.35
CA GLY A 409 -21.40 -15.40 11.14
C GLY A 409 -20.27 -14.67 11.86
N GLU A 410 -19.03 -15.06 11.57
CA GLU A 410 -17.83 -14.45 12.12
C GLU A 410 -17.27 -13.29 11.30
N GLN A 411 -17.97 -12.80 10.28
CA GLN A 411 -17.49 -11.74 9.39
C GLN A 411 -18.38 -10.49 9.49
N ILE A 412 -17.72 -9.33 9.53
CA ILE A 412 -18.36 -8.04 9.26
C ILE A 412 -17.87 -7.51 7.90
N THR A 413 -18.82 -7.05 7.10
CA THR A 413 -18.57 -6.37 5.83
C THR A 413 -18.94 -4.91 6.00
N LEU A 414 -18.02 -4.01 5.69
CA LEU A 414 -18.24 -2.56 5.73
C LEU A 414 -18.10 -2.00 4.33
N VAL A 415 -19.11 -1.30 3.85
CA VAL A 415 -19.06 -0.58 2.59
C VAL A 415 -19.00 0.90 2.92
N TYR A 416 -17.99 1.59 2.41
CA TYR A 416 -17.84 3.02 2.63
C TYR A 416 -17.24 3.70 1.40
N ARG A 417 -17.46 5.01 1.28
CA ARG A 417 -16.95 5.81 0.17
C ARG A 417 -16.18 7.02 0.69
N SER A 418 -15.02 7.23 0.10
CA SER A 418 -14.28 8.49 0.11
C SER A 418 -14.34 9.03 -1.32
N VAL A 419 -13.21 9.16 -2.01
CA VAL A 419 -13.16 9.41 -3.45
C VAL A 419 -13.62 8.16 -4.24
N GLY A 420 -13.08 6.99 -3.89
CA GLY A 420 -13.53 5.69 -4.39
C GLY A 420 -14.48 4.98 -3.43
N LYS A 421 -15.12 3.91 -3.89
CA LYS A 421 -15.89 2.99 -3.05
C LYS A 421 -14.99 1.86 -2.53
N TYR A 422 -15.15 1.53 -1.27
CA TYR A 422 -14.38 0.50 -0.57
C TYR A 422 -15.33 -0.50 0.08
N THR A 423 -15.00 -1.79 -0.04
CA THR A 423 -15.68 -2.87 0.70
C THR A 423 -14.64 -3.59 1.54
N GLY A 424 -14.70 -3.43 2.85
CA GLY A 424 -13.85 -4.12 3.82
C GLY A 424 -14.51 -5.40 4.32
N LEU A 425 -13.78 -6.51 4.31
CA LEU A 425 -14.19 -7.80 4.86
C LEU A 425 -13.25 -8.12 6.03
N ILE A 426 -13.80 -8.24 7.23
CA ILE A 426 -13.02 -8.44 8.46
C ILE A 426 -13.66 -9.55 9.27
N ARG A 427 -12.84 -10.47 9.80
CA ARG A 427 -13.31 -11.49 10.74
C ARG A 427 -13.31 -10.96 12.17
N ARG A 428 -14.27 -11.40 12.97
CA ARG A 428 -14.47 -11.06 14.39
C ARG A 428 -13.18 -11.14 15.20
N ARG A 429 -12.40 -12.21 15.02
CA ARG A 429 -11.13 -12.43 15.71
C ARG A 429 -10.04 -11.37 15.42
N HIS A 430 -10.11 -10.69 14.27
CA HIS A 430 -9.14 -9.66 13.88
C HIS A 430 -9.56 -8.23 14.28
N VAL A 431 -10.80 -8.06 14.79
CA VAL A 431 -11.23 -6.78 15.36
C VAL A 431 -10.62 -6.63 16.75
N GLN A 432 -9.86 -5.56 16.95
CA GLN A 432 -9.17 -5.26 18.21
C GLN A 432 -9.95 -4.30 19.09
N SER A 433 -10.58 -3.29 18.48
CA SER A 433 -11.40 -2.33 19.21
C SER A 433 -12.54 -1.80 18.36
N MET A 434 -13.61 -1.41 19.04
CA MET A 434 -14.74 -0.71 18.46
C MET A 434 -15.01 0.56 19.27
N GLU A 435 -15.19 1.68 18.56
CA GLU A 435 -15.39 3.00 19.17
C GLU A 435 -16.67 3.62 18.62
N LYS A 436 -17.59 3.98 19.53
CA LYS A 436 -18.80 4.73 19.22
C LYS A 436 -18.59 6.18 19.62
N THR A 437 -18.63 7.08 18.64
CA THR A 437 -18.62 8.53 18.87
C THR A 437 -19.95 9.12 18.43
N GLN A 438 -20.48 10.04 19.24
CA GLN A 438 -21.77 10.66 18.95
C GLN A 438 -21.69 12.15 19.27
N SER A 439 -21.80 12.98 18.24
CA SER A 439 -21.89 14.43 18.43
C SER A 439 -23.27 14.83 18.97
N TYR A 440 -23.37 16.04 19.54
CA TYR A 440 -24.65 16.60 20.00
C TYR A 440 -25.75 16.51 18.93
N PHE A 441 -25.38 16.81 17.69
CA PHE A 441 -26.27 16.82 16.55
C PHE A 441 -26.64 15.42 16.03
N GLN A 442 -25.70 14.47 16.09
CA GLN A 442 -25.98 13.07 15.77
C GLN A 442 -26.94 12.45 16.78
N ARG A 443 -26.76 12.74 18.08
CA ARG A 443 -27.65 12.28 19.16
C ARG A 443 -29.11 12.69 18.96
N ARG A 444 -29.36 13.93 18.52
CA ARG A 444 -30.72 14.41 18.21
C ARG A 444 -31.39 13.70 17.03
N ALA A 445 -30.61 13.03 16.18
CA ALA A 445 -31.10 12.32 14.99
C ALA A 445 -31.01 10.79 15.14
N ASP A 446 -30.68 10.31 16.34
CA ASP A 446 -30.39 8.90 16.64
C ASP A 446 -29.32 8.28 15.71
N LEU A 447 -28.28 9.07 15.44
CA LEU A 447 -27.12 8.68 14.65
C LEU A 447 -25.88 8.61 15.51
N CYS A 448 -24.87 7.88 15.06
CA CYS A 448 -23.51 7.91 15.60
C CYS A 448 -22.48 7.64 14.51
N THR A 449 -21.22 7.91 14.82
CA THR A 449 -20.08 7.45 14.03
C THR A 449 -19.49 6.24 14.73
N TYR A 450 -19.35 5.14 14.00
CA TYR A 450 -18.81 3.89 14.54
C TYR A 450 -17.51 3.55 13.84
N LYS A 451 -16.46 3.28 14.62
CA LYS A 451 -15.12 2.97 14.13
C LYS A 451 -14.71 1.58 14.57
N PHE A 452 -14.19 0.82 13.63
CA PHE A 452 -13.60 -0.50 13.84
C PHE A 452 -12.10 -0.39 13.65
N SER A 453 -11.32 -0.93 14.57
CA SER A 453 -9.87 -1.01 14.41
C SER A 453 -9.42 -2.46 14.43
N SER A 454 -8.68 -2.85 13.41
CA SER A 454 -7.86 -4.07 13.37
C SER A 454 -6.41 -3.72 13.64
N ALA A 455 -5.56 -4.73 13.77
CA ALA A 455 -4.13 -4.54 13.95
C ALA A 455 -3.48 -3.76 12.78
N SER A 456 -4.03 -3.87 11.58
CA SER A 456 -3.47 -3.31 10.34
C SER A 456 -4.23 -2.11 9.80
N SER A 457 -5.50 -1.91 10.14
CA SER A 457 -6.34 -0.89 9.49
C SER A 457 -7.49 -0.43 10.38
N SER A 458 -8.07 0.71 10.03
CA SER A 458 -9.27 1.21 10.70
C SER A 458 -10.34 1.55 9.68
N TYR A 459 -11.58 1.24 10.05
CA TYR A 459 -12.76 1.42 9.23
C TYR A 459 -13.72 2.34 9.96
N LYS A 460 -14.28 3.32 9.26
CA LYS A 460 -15.17 4.32 9.84
C LYS A 460 -16.50 4.30 9.09
N LEU A 461 -17.58 4.06 9.82
CA LEU A 461 -18.94 4.19 9.33
C LEU A 461 -19.58 5.41 10.00
N GLU A 462 -19.71 6.49 9.23
CA GLU A 462 -20.27 7.74 9.73
C GLU A 462 -21.79 7.74 9.64
N HIS A 463 -22.43 8.42 10.59
CA HIS A 463 -23.87 8.68 10.59
C HIS A 463 -24.73 7.39 10.50
N THR A 464 -24.28 6.30 11.12
CA THR A 464 -25.06 5.05 11.27
C THR A 464 -26.09 5.17 12.38
N ARG A 465 -27.16 4.36 12.34
CA ARG A 465 -28.15 4.32 13.45
C ARG A 465 -27.47 3.82 14.72
N VAL A 466 -27.92 4.30 15.87
CA VAL A 466 -27.41 3.81 17.15
C VAL A 466 -27.74 2.33 17.34
N GLU A 467 -28.94 1.89 16.97
CA GLU A 467 -29.35 0.48 16.98
C GLU A 467 -28.44 -0.43 16.13
N ASP A 468 -28.05 0.04 14.94
CA ASP A 468 -27.13 -0.68 14.05
C ASP A 468 -25.73 -0.80 14.68
N ALA A 469 -25.26 0.27 15.32
CA ALA A 469 -23.99 0.27 16.04
C ALA A 469 -24.00 -0.70 17.23
N GLU A 470 -25.12 -0.79 17.95
CA GLU A 470 -25.31 -1.75 19.05
C GLU A 470 -25.33 -3.18 18.54
N ARG A 471 -25.99 -3.45 17.42
CA ARG A 471 -25.95 -4.78 16.77
C ARG A 471 -24.52 -5.21 16.39
N MET A 472 -23.72 -4.28 15.85
CA MET A 472 -22.31 -4.55 15.53
C MET A 472 -21.48 -4.76 16.82
N GLN A 473 -21.79 -4.03 17.88
CA GLN A 473 -21.15 -4.19 19.19
C GLN A 473 -21.47 -5.55 19.83
N ASP A 474 -22.72 -6.00 19.76
CA ASP A 474 -23.14 -7.28 20.34
C ASP A 474 -22.51 -8.46 19.59
N TRP A 475 -22.39 -8.37 18.26
CA TRP A 475 -21.63 -9.33 17.46
C TRP A 475 -20.17 -9.45 17.92
N TYR A 476 -19.54 -8.34 18.27
CA TYR A 476 -18.17 -8.33 18.80
C TYR A 476 -18.10 -8.96 20.19
N LYS A 477 -19.01 -8.58 21.10
CA LYS A 477 -19.07 -9.09 22.47
C LYS A 477 -19.28 -10.61 22.53
N LYS A 478 -19.99 -11.22 21.58
CA LYS A 478 -20.16 -12.68 21.51
C LYS A 478 -18.83 -13.45 21.49
N ARG A 479 -17.74 -12.81 21.07
CA ARG A 479 -16.39 -13.40 21.20
C ARG A 479 -15.99 -13.60 22.67
N MET A 480 -16.29 -12.63 23.52
CA MET A 480 -15.91 -12.64 24.94
C MET A 480 -16.67 -13.68 25.76
N SER A 481 -17.74 -14.28 25.22
CA SER A 481 -18.51 -15.34 25.88
C SER A 481 -18.13 -16.76 25.42
N GLU A 482 -17.31 -16.88 24.37
CA GLU A 482 -16.86 -18.15 23.79
C GLU A 482 -15.37 -18.46 24.10
N GLU A 483 -14.66 -17.51 24.73
CA GLU A 483 -13.32 -17.67 25.34
C GLU A 483 -13.49 -17.84 26.86
#